data_AF-A0A7J4QCN1-F1
#
_entry.id   AF-A0A7J4QCN1-F1
#
_cell.length_a   1.000
_cell.length_b   1.000
_cell.length_c   1.000
_cell.angle_alpha   90.00
_cell.angle_beta   90.00
_cell.angle_gamma   90.00
#
_symmetry.space_group_name_H-M   'P 1'
#
loop_
_entity.id
_entity.type
_entity.pdbx_description
1 polymer ?
#
loop_
_entity_poly.entity_id
_entity_poly.type
_entity_poly.pdbx_seq_one_letter_code
_entity_poly.pdbx_strand_id
1 'polypeptide(L)'
;MKKNLKHILRKYKLVADIVIFGSYLKGRKIPKDIDLAIMAKEKDLALPGKIKREIPWKNVHLEFIRTGDIYSSPLFISLLNEGYSIRENAFLRDILGISPKRLYRYDLKHLEQAKKVMFANAVNKTLKKIGGEKIGNGAVLIPLNNASYFEDFLEIWGLRYKTREWTVI
;
A
#
# COMPACT_ATOMS: atom_id res chain seq x y z
N MET A 1 14.54 -5.02 -13.94
CA MET A 1 14.05 -3.80 -13.27
C MET A 1 14.97 -3.35 -12.11
N LYS A 2 15.00 -4.05 -10.97
CA LYS A 2 15.74 -3.62 -9.76
C LYS A 2 17.24 -3.30 -9.99
N LYS A 3 17.94 -4.07 -10.85
CA LYS A 3 19.37 -3.82 -11.17
C LYS A 3 19.63 -2.43 -11.76
N ASN A 4 18.75 -1.96 -12.66
CA ASN A 4 18.88 -0.65 -13.30
C ASN A 4 18.61 0.48 -12.30
N LEU A 5 17.59 0.34 -11.46
CA LEU A 5 17.28 1.31 -10.40
C LEU A 5 18.42 1.41 -9.37
N LYS A 6 19.03 0.27 -9.00
CA LYS A 6 20.24 0.25 -8.16
C LYS A 6 21.46 0.91 -8.84
N HIS A 7 21.53 0.92 -10.17
CA HIS A 7 22.58 1.67 -10.88
C HIS A 7 22.34 3.19 -10.77
N ILE A 8 21.11 3.65 -10.98
CA ILE A 8 20.72 5.06 -10.84
C ILE A 8 21.04 5.57 -9.42
N LEU A 9 20.70 4.81 -8.38
CA LEU A 9 21.05 5.15 -6.98
C LEU A 9 22.56 5.29 -6.73
N ARG A 10 23.39 4.52 -7.43
CA ARG A 10 24.84 4.58 -7.30
C ARG A 10 25.42 5.79 -8.02
N LYS A 11 24.88 6.10 -9.21
CA LYS A 11 25.31 7.19 -10.10
C LYS A 11 24.91 8.56 -9.56
N TYR A 12 23.67 8.73 -9.13
CA TYR A 12 23.13 10.01 -8.68
C TYR A 12 23.11 10.09 -7.15
N LYS A 13 24.19 10.61 -6.55
CA LYS A 13 24.35 10.72 -5.09
C LYS A 13 23.28 11.59 -4.42
N LEU A 14 22.65 12.50 -5.16
CA LEU A 14 21.53 13.32 -4.70
C LEU A 14 20.24 12.53 -4.51
N VAL A 15 20.10 11.37 -5.15
CA VAL A 15 18.93 10.50 -5.00
C VAL A 15 19.06 9.75 -3.67
N ALA A 16 18.20 10.12 -2.73
CA ALA A 16 18.06 9.46 -1.45
C ALA A 16 17.45 8.06 -1.65
N ASP A 17 16.41 7.89 -2.46
CA ASP A 17 15.87 6.56 -2.76
C ASP A 17 15.06 6.57 -4.07
N ILE A 18 14.74 5.36 -4.56
CA ILE A 18 13.74 5.14 -5.60
C ILE A 18 12.71 4.18 -5.00
N VAL A 19 11.46 4.60 -4.95
CA VAL A 19 10.36 3.82 -4.40
C VAL A 19 9.44 3.40 -5.54
N ILE A 20 9.24 2.09 -5.71
CA ILE A 20 8.20 1.58 -6.61
C ILE A 20 6.88 1.64 -5.84
N PHE A 21 5.81 2.13 -6.47
CA PHE A 21 4.48 2.12 -5.86
C PHE A 21 3.40 1.86 -6.92
N GLY A 22 2.13 2.00 -6.56
CA GLY A 22 1.01 1.88 -7.48
C GLY A 22 0.58 0.45 -7.78
N SER A 23 -0.18 0.32 -8.87
CA SER A 23 -0.87 -0.93 -9.24
C SER A 23 0.09 -2.09 -9.57
N TYR A 24 1.34 -1.78 -9.90
CA TYR A 24 2.40 -2.75 -10.15
C TYR A 24 2.66 -3.68 -8.95
N LEU A 25 2.57 -3.15 -7.72
CA LEU A 25 2.82 -3.93 -6.50
C LEU A 25 1.58 -4.67 -5.99
N LYS A 26 0.38 -4.31 -6.46
CA LYS A 26 -0.91 -4.91 -6.03
C LYS A 26 -1.26 -6.22 -6.74
N GLY A 27 -0.32 -6.83 -7.46
CA GLY A 27 -0.50 -8.17 -8.03
C GLY A 27 -1.52 -8.28 -9.18
N ARG A 28 -1.88 -7.18 -9.85
CA ARG A 28 -2.70 -7.26 -11.07
C ARG A 28 -1.92 -8.01 -12.16
N LYS A 29 -2.57 -8.98 -12.83
CA LYS A 29 -1.97 -9.93 -13.79
C LYS A 29 -1.16 -9.29 -14.93
N ILE A 30 -1.41 -8.02 -15.27
CA ILE A 30 -0.63 -7.24 -16.25
C ILE A 30 -0.61 -5.78 -15.79
N PRO A 31 0.43 -5.31 -15.08
CA PRO A 31 0.56 -3.89 -14.79
C PRO A 31 0.88 -3.15 -16.09
N LYS A 32 0.01 -2.20 -16.45
CA LYS A 32 0.14 -1.40 -17.69
C LYS A 32 1.21 -0.31 -17.58
N ASP A 33 1.38 0.23 -16.37
CA ASP A 33 2.27 1.34 -16.05
C ASP A 33 3.03 1.06 -14.73
N ILE A 34 4.27 1.55 -14.64
CA ILE A 34 5.11 1.46 -13.46
C ILE A 34 5.22 2.85 -12.83
N ASP A 35 4.72 3.01 -11.61
CA ASP A 35 4.85 4.25 -10.85
C ASP A 35 6.11 4.21 -9.98
N LEU A 36 6.99 5.20 -10.16
CA LEU A 36 8.22 5.35 -9.39
C LEU A 36 8.28 6.74 -8.74
N ALA A 37 8.56 6.77 -7.44
CA ALA A 37 8.89 7.99 -6.73
C ALA A 37 10.42 8.08 -6.59
N ILE A 38 11.01 9.13 -7.13
CA ILE A 38 12.41 9.48 -6.95
C ILE A 38 12.50 10.43 -5.76
N MET A 39 13.05 9.95 -4.64
CA MET A 39 13.30 10.78 -3.48
C MET A 39 14.71 11.37 -3.56
N ALA A 40 14.84 12.70 -3.55
CA ALA A 40 16.12 13.38 -3.64
C ALA A 40 16.33 14.38 -2.50
N LYS A 41 17.57 14.54 -2.05
CA LYS A 41 17.91 15.45 -0.94
C LYS A 41 17.64 16.92 -1.28
N GLU A 42 17.91 17.28 -2.53
CA GLU A 42 17.87 18.64 -3.03
C GLU A 42 17.09 18.73 -4.34
N LYS A 43 16.61 19.93 -4.66
CA LYS A 43 15.88 20.22 -5.89
C LYS A 43 16.87 20.44 -7.03
N ASP A 44 17.10 19.41 -7.83
CA ASP A 44 17.79 19.52 -9.14
C ASP A 44 16.73 19.38 -10.25
N LEU A 45 16.44 20.48 -10.94
CA LEU A 45 15.44 20.53 -12.02
C LEU A 45 15.81 19.64 -13.22
N ALA A 46 17.10 19.36 -13.43
CA ALA A 46 17.56 18.54 -14.54
C ALA A 46 17.59 17.03 -14.18
N LEU A 47 17.57 16.69 -12.89
CA LEU A 47 17.67 15.32 -12.40
C LEU A 47 16.53 14.41 -12.89
N PRO A 48 15.24 14.83 -12.87
CA PRO A 48 14.16 14.01 -13.41
C PRO A 48 14.37 13.64 -14.88
N GLY A 49 14.78 14.59 -15.72
CA GLY A 49 15.04 14.37 -17.14
C GLY A 49 16.27 13.49 -17.41
N LYS A 50 17.30 13.56 -16.56
CA LYS A 50 18.46 12.66 -16.61
C LYS A 50 18.05 11.22 -16.27
N ILE A 51 17.34 11.03 -15.15
CA ILE A 51 16.87 9.71 -14.70
C ILE A 51 15.90 9.08 -15.70
N LYS A 52 14.96 9.86 -16.25
CA LYS A 52 13.98 9.37 -17.23
C LYS A 52 14.64 8.79 -18.48
N ARG A 53 15.75 9.38 -18.94
CA ARG A 53 16.51 8.89 -20.10
C ARG A 53 17.25 7.58 -19.85
N GLU A 54 17.57 7.27 -18.59
CA GLU A 54 18.24 6.02 -18.21
C GLU A 54 17.29 4.87 -17.92
N ILE A 55 15.99 5.16 -17.79
CA ILE A 55 14.96 4.16 -17.57
C ILE A 55 14.51 3.63 -18.94
N PRO A 56 14.78 2.34 -19.27
CA PRO A 56 14.51 1.80 -20.60
C PRO A 56 13.02 1.45 -20.84
N TRP A 57 12.15 1.73 -19.88
CA TRP A 57 10.75 1.32 -19.91
C TRP A 57 9.87 2.44 -20.47
N LYS A 58 9.02 2.12 -21.45
CA LYS A 58 8.18 3.11 -22.15
C LYS A 58 7.02 3.65 -21.29
N ASN A 59 6.52 2.85 -20.35
CA ASN A 59 5.34 3.16 -19.54
C ASN A 59 5.72 3.35 -18.07
N VAL A 60 6.45 4.42 -17.79
CA VAL A 60 6.88 4.76 -16.42
C VAL A 60 6.42 6.14 -16.08
N HIS A 61 5.65 6.24 -15.00
CA HIS A 61 5.32 7.50 -14.37
C HIS A 61 6.38 7.80 -13.30
N LEU A 62 7.04 8.95 -13.43
CA LEU A 62 8.08 9.38 -12.49
C LEU A 62 7.56 10.55 -11.68
N GLU A 63 7.48 10.35 -10.39
CA GLU A 63 7.18 11.39 -9.41
C GLU A 63 8.46 11.78 -8.70
N PHE A 64 8.79 13.07 -8.70
CA PHE A 64 9.99 13.56 -8.03
C PHE A 64 9.61 14.24 -6.73
N ILE A 65 10.17 13.75 -5.62
CA ILE A 65 9.85 14.24 -4.29
C ILE A 65 11.16 14.64 -3.62
N ARG A 66 11.23 15.89 -3.14
CA ARG A 66 12.33 16.28 -2.26
C ARG A 66 12.11 15.63 -0.90
N THR A 67 13.15 15.05 -0.31
CA THR A 67 13.03 14.39 1.00
C THR A 67 12.52 15.32 2.10
N GLY A 68 12.87 16.61 2.04
CA GLY A 68 12.37 17.62 2.98
C GLY A 68 10.88 17.95 2.81
N ASP A 69 10.31 17.68 1.64
CA ASP A 69 8.93 18.02 1.29
C ASP A 69 8.02 16.76 1.30
N ILE A 70 8.55 15.61 1.73
CA ILE A 70 7.86 14.33 1.63
C ILE A 70 6.53 14.35 2.39
N TYR A 71 6.49 14.96 3.58
CA TYR A 71 5.28 15.03 4.41
C TYR A 71 4.18 15.89 3.79
N SER A 72 4.53 16.85 2.93
CA SER A 72 3.59 17.70 2.22
C SER A 72 3.14 17.10 0.88
N SER A 73 3.73 15.98 0.47
CA SER A 73 3.38 15.32 -0.79
C SER A 73 2.09 14.51 -0.63
N PRO A 74 1.08 14.68 -1.52
CA PRO A 74 -0.09 13.82 -1.56
C PRO A 74 0.24 12.33 -1.74
N LEU A 75 1.43 12.02 -2.27
CA LEU A 75 1.91 10.66 -2.47
C LEU A 75 2.43 10.00 -1.20
N PHE A 76 2.72 10.77 -0.15
CA PHE A 76 3.36 10.25 1.06
C PHE A 76 2.63 9.04 1.64
N ILE A 77 1.31 9.16 1.82
CA ILE A 77 0.49 8.08 2.38
C ILE A 77 0.47 6.86 1.45
N SER A 78 0.42 7.06 0.14
CA SER A 78 0.49 5.95 -0.83
C SER A 78 1.84 5.24 -0.72
N LEU A 79 2.95 5.99 -0.66
CA LEU A 79 4.29 5.43 -0.48
C LEU A 79 4.42 4.67 0.84
N LEU A 80 3.88 5.19 1.95
CA LEU A 80 3.88 4.48 3.22
C LEU A 80 3.12 3.15 3.14
N ASN A 81 1.95 3.16 2.49
CA ASN A 81 1.08 1.98 2.44
C ASN A 81 1.64 0.85 1.56
N GLU A 82 2.20 1.19 0.40
CA GLU A 82 2.56 0.19 -0.61
C GLU A 82 3.96 0.36 -1.21
N GLY A 83 4.66 1.43 -0.90
CA GLY A 83 5.95 1.77 -1.48
C GLY A 83 7.03 0.75 -1.15
N TYR A 84 7.72 0.27 -2.18
CA TYR A 84 8.87 -0.62 -2.07
C TYR A 84 10.16 0.15 -2.34
N SER A 85 11.01 0.28 -1.32
CA SER A 85 12.32 0.93 -1.41
C SER A 85 13.31 0.08 -2.20
N ILE A 86 13.95 0.68 -3.22
CA ILE A 86 15.03 0.03 -3.95
C ILE A 86 16.33 0.04 -3.15
N ARG A 87 16.59 1.11 -2.37
CA ARG A 87 17.79 1.20 -1.53
C ARG A 87 17.77 0.16 -0.42
N GLU A 88 16.70 0.15 0.37
CA GLU A 88 16.57 -0.72 1.55
C GLU A 88 16.08 -2.13 1.19
N ASN A 89 15.62 -2.32 -0.05
CA ASN A 89 15.12 -3.61 -0.54
C ASN A 89 13.95 -4.17 0.31
N ALA A 90 13.15 -3.30 0.90
CA ALA A 90 12.01 -3.60 1.76
C ALA A 90 10.84 -2.63 1.50
N PHE A 91 9.63 -2.95 1.98
CA PHE A 91 8.53 -1.97 1.93
C PHE A 91 8.74 -0.88 2.97
N LEU A 92 8.33 0.35 2.66
CA LEU A 92 8.45 1.50 3.58
C LEU A 92 7.73 1.25 4.91
N ARG A 93 6.56 0.61 4.87
CA ARG A 93 5.84 0.20 6.08
C ARG A 93 6.65 -0.75 6.98
N ASP A 94 7.43 -1.65 6.39
CA ASP A 94 8.25 -2.61 7.15
C ASP A 94 9.44 -1.89 7.80
N ILE A 95 10.07 -0.97 7.06
CA ILE A 95 11.18 -0.13 7.53
C ILE A 95 10.74 0.76 8.70
N LEU A 96 9.54 1.32 8.61
CA LEU A 96 9.00 2.25 9.62
C LEU A 96 8.24 1.54 10.76
N GLY A 97 8.10 0.21 10.70
CA GLY A 97 7.32 -0.55 11.69
C GLY A 97 5.83 -0.21 11.69
N ILE A 98 5.28 0.25 10.56
CA ILE A 98 3.88 0.63 10.41
C ILE A 98 3.11 -0.55 9.82
N SER A 99 1.95 -0.86 10.40
CA SER A 99 1.01 -1.82 9.83
C SER A 99 -0.25 -1.07 9.41
N PRO A 100 -0.35 -0.62 8.13
CA PRO A 100 -1.55 0.07 7.68
C PRO A 100 -2.75 -0.89 7.78
N LYS A 101 -3.82 -0.43 8.43
CA LYS A 101 -5.05 -1.19 8.62
C LYS A 101 -6.23 -0.49 7.94
N ARG A 102 -7.17 -1.25 7.41
CA ARG A 102 -8.44 -0.78 6.85
C ARG A 102 -9.57 -1.11 7.81
N LEU A 103 -10.46 -0.14 8.07
CA LEU A 103 -11.65 -0.36 8.88
C LEU A 103 -12.77 -0.90 8.00
N TYR A 104 -13.31 -2.04 8.39
CA TYR A 104 -14.51 -2.62 7.81
C TYR A 104 -15.66 -2.47 8.78
N ARG A 105 -16.79 -1.99 8.27
CA ARG A 105 -18.07 -1.97 8.98
C ARG A 105 -19.09 -2.78 8.19
N TYR A 106 -19.59 -3.85 8.77
CA TYR A 106 -20.57 -4.75 8.15
C TYR A 106 -21.86 -4.83 8.96
N ASP A 107 -22.97 -5.12 8.29
CA ASP A 107 -24.29 -5.28 8.91
C ASP A 107 -24.69 -6.76 8.90
N LEU A 108 -25.24 -7.24 10.01
CA LEU A 108 -25.71 -8.62 10.19
C LEU A 108 -27.25 -8.71 10.21
N LYS A 109 -27.99 -7.61 10.01
CA LYS A 109 -29.46 -7.55 10.15
C LYS A 109 -30.20 -8.59 9.32
N HIS A 110 -29.72 -8.89 8.11
CA HIS A 110 -30.33 -9.87 7.20
C HIS A 110 -29.98 -11.32 7.54
N LEU A 111 -29.04 -11.56 8.46
CA LEU A 111 -28.75 -12.91 8.95
C LEU A 111 -29.71 -13.31 10.06
N GLU A 112 -30.19 -14.54 9.99
CA GLU A 112 -30.90 -15.19 11.08
C GLU A 112 -29.99 -15.42 12.30
N GLN A 113 -30.58 -15.60 13.47
CA GLN A 113 -29.85 -15.69 14.72
C GLN A 113 -28.77 -16.79 14.72
N ALA A 114 -29.08 -17.98 14.19
CA ALA A 114 -28.10 -19.06 14.06
C ALA A 114 -26.90 -18.65 13.19
N LYS A 115 -27.15 -18.02 12.03
CA LYS A 115 -26.10 -17.53 11.12
C LYS A 115 -25.26 -16.42 11.74
N LYS A 116 -25.87 -15.53 12.54
CA LYS A 116 -25.13 -14.49 13.29
C LYS A 116 -24.12 -15.09 14.25
N VAL A 117 -24.50 -16.13 15.00
CA VAL A 117 -23.61 -16.84 15.93
C VAL A 117 -22.49 -17.54 15.16
N MET A 118 -22.80 -18.23 14.06
CA MET A 118 -21.79 -18.87 13.21
C MET A 118 -20.80 -17.85 12.64
N PHE A 119 -21.30 -16.72 12.13
CA PHE A 119 -20.47 -15.64 11.62
C PHE A 119 -19.57 -15.06 12.70
N ALA A 120 -20.09 -14.81 13.91
CA ALA A 120 -19.30 -14.30 15.03
C ALA A 120 -18.11 -15.22 15.38
N ASN A 121 -18.31 -16.54 15.31
CA ASN A 121 -17.25 -17.51 15.50
C ASN A 121 -16.25 -17.50 14.33
N ALA A 122 -16.75 -17.46 13.10
CA ALA A 122 -15.93 -17.46 11.89
C ALA A 122 -15.06 -16.20 11.78
N VAL A 123 -15.62 -15.01 12.07
CA VAL A 123 -14.89 -13.75 12.04
C VAL A 123 -13.79 -13.75 13.11
N ASN A 124 -14.06 -14.22 14.33
CA ASN A 124 -13.05 -14.28 15.38
C ASN A 124 -11.86 -15.18 15.00
N LYS A 125 -12.11 -16.34 14.40
CA LYS A 125 -11.04 -17.22 13.88
C LYS A 125 -10.28 -16.55 12.73
N THR A 126 -11.00 -15.89 11.84
CA THR A 126 -10.42 -15.18 10.69
C THR A 126 -9.51 -14.05 11.13
N LEU A 127 -9.96 -13.20 12.07
CA LEU A 127 -9.17 -12.09 12.61
C LEU A 127 -7.87 -12.58 13.23
N LYS A 128 -7.91 -13.64 14.05
CA LYS A 128 -6.70 -14.26 14.63
C LYS A 128 -5.72 -14.74 13.57
N LYS A 129 -6.21 -15.31 12.47
CA LYS A 129 -5.39 -15.82 11.36
C LYS A 129 -4.69 -14.69 10.59
N ILE A 130 -5.37 -13.57 10.37
CA ILE A 130 -4.89 -12.49 9.47
C ILE A 130 -4.34 -11.27 10.22
N GLY A 131 -4.21 -11.34 11.54
CA GLY A 131 -3.77 -10.22 12.38
C GLY A 131 -4.78 -9.07 12.44
N GLY A 132 -6.07 -9.37 12.23
CA GLY A 132 -7.16 -8.42 12.35
C GLY A 132 -7.59 -8.19 13.80
N GLU A 133 -8.24 -7.06 14.04
CA GLU A 133 -8.65 -6.61 15.36
C GLU A 133 -10.13 -6.24 15.34
N LYS A 134 -10.87 -6.67 16.36
CA LYS A 134 -12.28 -6.31 16.51
C LYS A 134 -12.37 -4.99 17.27
N ILE A 135 -13.02 -3.99 16.68
CA ILE A 135 -13.19 -2.65 17.29
C ILE A 135 -14.58 -2.48 17.90
N GLY A 136 -15.55 -3.25 17.41
CA GLY A 136 -16.89 -3.22 17.96
C GLY A 136 -17.82 -4.21 17.29
N ASN A 137 -19.11 -4.10 17.60
CA ASN A 137 -20.14 -4.89 16.95
C ASN A 137 -20.27 -4.45 15.48
N GLY A 138 -20.00 -5.38 14.56
CA GLY A 138 -20.03 -5.08 13.14
C GLY A 138 -18.83 -4.27 12.64
N ALA A 139 -17.74 -4.12 13.41
CA ALA A 139 -16.59 -3.31 13.02
C ALA A 139 -15.25 -3.99 13.35
N VAL A 140 -14.36 -4.05 12.36
CA VAL A 140 -13.03 -4.67 12.48
C VAL A 140 -11.97 -3.88 11.73
N LEU A 141 -10.74 -3.86 12.25
CA LEU A 141 -9.55 -3.38 11.55
C LEU A 141 -8.78 -4.56 10.97
N ILE A 142 -8.48 -4.51 9.68
CA ILE A 142 -7.75 -5.56 8.97
C ILE A 142 -6.46 -4.98 8.40
N PRO A 143 -5.30 -5.62 8.59
CA PRO A 143 -4.08 -5.25 7.90
C PRO A 143 -4.28 -5.16 6.39
N LEU A 144 -3.77 -4.10 5.75
CA LEU A 144 -4.05 -3.80 4.34
C LEU A 144 -3.59 -4.92 3.39
N ASN A 145 -2.53 -5.65 3.74
CA ASN A 145 -2.05 -6.84 3.01
C ASN A 145 -3.05 -8.02 3.04
N ASN A 146 -3.98 -8.04 4.00
CA ASN A 146 -5.03 -9.05 4.13
C ASN A 146 -6.43 -8.51 3.78
N ALA A 147 -6.52 -7.28 3.27
CA ALA A 147 -7.79 -6.63 2.91
C ALA A 147 -8.59 -7.47 1.90
N SER A 148 -7.96 -7.90 0.81
CA SER A 148 -8.62 -8.72 -0.24
C SER A 148 -9.18 -10.03 0.33
N TYR A 149 -8.39 -10.73 1.15
CA TYR A 149 -8.84 -11.98 1.79
C TYR A 149 -10.07 -11.75 2.68
N PHE A 150 -10.11 -10.63 3.41
CA PHE A 150 -11.25 -10.32 4.27
C PHE A 150 -12.48 -9.88 3.48
N GLU A 151 -12.30 -9.23 2.35
CA GLU A 151 -13.38 -8.88 1.41
C GLU A 151 -14.04 -10.14 0.85
N ASP A 152 -13.24 -11.09 0.37
CA ASP A 152 -13.72 -12.39 -0.10
C ASP A 152 -14.47 -13.13 1.02
N PHE A 153 -13.94 -13.07 2.26
CA PHE A 153 -14.61 -13.64 3.42
C PHE A 153 -16.01 -13.03 3.62
N LEU A 154 -16.15 -11.70 3.62
CA LEU A 154 -17.45 -11.05 3.78
C LEU A 154 -18.42 -11.37 2.64
N GLU A 155 -17.91 -11.50 1.41
CA GLU A 155 -18.69 -11.86 0.23
C GLU A 155 -19.25 -13.29 0.32
N ILE A 156 -18.46 -14.27 0.77
CA ILE A 156 -18.92 -15.65 1.02
C ILE A 156 -20.09 -15.67 2.02
N TRP A 157 -20.07 -14.76 3.00
CA TRP A 157 -21.16 -14.62 3.98
C TRP A 157 -22.34 -13.77 3.48
N GLY A 158 -22.27 -13.25 2.25
CA GLY A 158 -23.30 -12.39 1.67
C GLY A 158 -23.49 -11.09 2.46
N LEU A 159 -22.42 -10.57 3.07
CA LEU A 159 -22.50 -9.37 3.91
C LEU A 159 -22.24 -8.10 3.09
N ARG A 160 -23.11 -7.11 3.27
CA ARG A 160 -22.83 -5.75 2.84
C ARG A 160 -21.88 -5.10 3.85
N TYR A 161 -20.86 -4.42 3.35
CA TYR A 161 -19.89 -3.72 4.18
C TYR A 161 -19.54 -2.35 3.61
N LYS A 162 -19.04 -1.47 4.48
CA LYS A 162 -18.42 -0.19 4.16
C LYS A 162 -16.98 -0.24 4.61
N THR A 163 -16.08 0.30 3.82
CA THR A 163 -14.69 0.49 4.18
C THR A 163 -14.44 1.95 4.53
N ARG A 164 -13.54 2.19 5.49
CA ARG A 164 -12.90 3.49 5.67
C ARG A 164 -11.40 3.26 5.76
N GLU A 165 -10.68 3.98 4.92
CA GLU A 165 -9.24 4.12 5.02
C GLU A 165 -9.00 5.39 5.85
N TRP A 166 -8.39 5.25 7.02
CA TRP A 166 -7.92 6.40 7.76
C TRP A 166 -6.54 6.72 7.23
N THR A 167 -6.47 7.74 6.40
CA THR A 167 -5.22 8.41 6.04
C THR A 167 -5.04 9.55 7.02
N VAL A 168 -3.92 9.58 7.75
CA VAL A 168 -3.53 10.78 8.48
C VAL A 168 -3.35 11.87 7.41
N ILE A 169 -4.15 12.93 7.47
CA ILE A 169 -4.03 14.12 6.62
C ILE A 169 -2.97 15.03 7.22
#